data_AF-A0A8T6MS31-F1
#
_entry.id   AF-A0A8T6MS31-F1
#
_cell.length_a   1.000
_cell.length_b   1.000
_cell.length_c   1.000
_cell.angle_alpha   90.00
_cell.angle_beta   90.00
_cell.angle_gamma   90.00
#
_symmetry.space_group_name_H-M   'P 1'
#
loop_
_entity.id
_entity.type
_entity.pdbx_description
1 polymer ?
#
loop_
_entity_poly.entity_id
_entity_poly.type
_entity_poly.pdbx_seq_one_letter_code
_entity_poly.pdbx_strand_id
1 'polypeptide(L)' 'MLSKKEKPLIAFTVEKCPSCKKETKRKFKEGDCLFAPGMQCDSCKTLTSIAKIFGQAIE' A
#
# COMPACT_ATOMS: atom_id res chain seq x y z
N MET A 1 -21.63 3.19 -27.80
CA MET A 1 -21.15 3.34 -26.41
C MET A 1 -19.73 3.87 -26.47
N LEU A 2 -19.45 5.07 -25.93
CA LEU A 2 -18.07 5.57 -25.86
C LEU A 2 -17.34 4.77 -24.78
N SER A 3 -16.47 3.84 -25.19
CA SER A 3 -15.51 3.21 -24.28
C SER A 3 -14.57 4.31 -23.77
N LYS A 4 -14.77 4.80 -22.55
CA LYS A 4 -13.75 5.58 -21.85
C LYS A 4 -12.50 4.71 -21.81
N LYS A 5 -11.44 5.14 -22.50
CA LYS A 5 -10.15 4.45 -22.48
C LYS A 5 -9.67 4.46 -21.03
N GLU A 6 -9.74 3.32 -20.36
CA GLU A 6 -9.33 3.20 -18.97
C GLU A 6 -7.84 3.51 -18.89
N LYS A 7 -7.48 4.49 -18.05
CA LYS A 7 -6.08 4.82 -17.82
C LYS A 7 -5.42 3.64 -17.10
N PRO A 8 -4.23 3.21 -17.51
CA PRO A 8 -3.53 2.16 -16.78
C PRO A 8 -3.30 2.61 -15.33
N LEU A 9 -3.59 1.71 -14.39
CA LEU A 9 -3.44 1.95 -12.96
C LEU A 9 -2.24 1.19 -12.42
N ILE A 10 -1.47 1.83 -11.54
CA ILE A 10 -0.48 1.15 -10.69
C ILE A 10 -1.07 1.01 -9.29
N ALA A 11 -1.14 -0.21 -8.80
CA ALA A 11 -1.61 -0.49 -7.45
C ALA A 11 -0.49 -0.29 -6.42
N PHE A 12 -0.83 0.37 -5.31
CA PHE A 12 0.06 0.67 -4.21
C PHE A 12 -0.54 0.25 -2.86
N THR A 13 0.36 -0.08 -1.95
CA THR A 13 0.06 -0.43 -0.56
C THR A 13 0.80 0.54 0.36
N VAL A 14 0.09 1.07 1.36
CA VAL A 14 0.65 1.87 2.44
C VAL A 14 0.61 1.05 3.71
N GLU A 15 1.75 0.96 4.37
CA GLU A 15 1.90 0.32 5.66
C GLU A 15 2.18 1.36 6.73
N LYS A 16 1.73 1.09 7.95
CA LYS A 16 1.89 1.98 9.09
C LYS A 16 2.51 1.22 10.26
N CYS A 17 3.57 1.79 10.83
CA CYS A 17 4.12 1.27 12.07
C CYS A 17 3.16 1.56 13.23
N PRO A 18 2.71 0.55 14.00
CA PRO A 18 1.81 0.77 15.13
C PRO A 18 2.48 1.55 16.26
N SER A 19 3.82 1.48 16.40
CA SER A 19 4.58 2.17 17.45
C SER A 19 4.85 3.63 17.10
N CYS A 20 5.62 3.92 16.05
CA CYS A 20 6.03 5.29 15.71
C CYS A 20 5.13 6.00 14.70
N LYS A 21 4.08 5.33 14.21
CA LYS A 21 3.10 5.85 13.24
C LYS A 21 3.69 6.24 11.87
N LYS A 22 4.97 5.97 11.60
CA LYS A 22 5.59 6.15 10.28
C LYS A 22 4.86 5.31 9.23
N GLU A 23 4.69 5.91 8.06
CA GLU A 23 4.04 5.27 6.92
C GLU A 23 5.05 5.05 5.79
N THR A 24 4.95 3.91 5.12
CA THR A 24 5.76 3.55 3.95
C THR A 24 4.84 3.16 2.80
N LYS A 25 5.18 3.60 1.58
CA LYS A 25 4.44 3.27 0.35
C LYS A 25 5.27 2.30 -0.49
N ARG A 26 4.66 1.24 -0.97
CA ARG A 26 5.25 0.29 -1.91
C ARG A 26 4.26 -0.15 -2.98
N LYS A 27 4.75 -0.78 -4.04
CA LYS A 27 3.88 -1.45 -5.01
C LYS A 27 3.07 -2.54 -4.30
N PHE A 28 1.81 -2.65 -4.69
CA PHE A 28 0.96 -3.74 -4.26
C PHE A 28 1.58 -5.08 -4.64
N LYS A 29 1.44 -6.06 -3.76
CA LYS A 29 1.82 -7.45 -4.00
C LYS A 29 0.59 -8.33 -3.77
N GLU A 30 0.51 -9.42 -4.52
CA GLU A 30 -0.53 -10.42 -4.30
C GLU A 30 -0.48 -10.90 -2.83
N GLY A 31 -1.64 -10.94 -2.18
CA GLY A 31 -1.76 -11.26 -0.75
C GLY A 31 -1.77 -10.05 0.19
N ASP A 32 -1.50 -8.83 -0.29
CA ASP A 32 -1.70 -7.62 0.52
C ASP A 32 -3.18 -7.48 0.92
N CYS A 33 -3.42 -7.40 2.23
CA CYS A 33 -4.75 -7.29 2.81
C CYS A 33 -4.74 -6.22 3.90
N LEU A 34 -5.82 -5.44 4.02
CA LEU A 34 -5.93 -4.42 5.06
C LEU A 34 -5.78 -5.05 6.46
N PHE A 35 -5.07 -4.34 7.33
CA PHE A 35 -4.76 -4.73 8.70
C PHE A 35 -3.85 -5.97 8.85
N ALA A 36 -3.45 -6.62 7.75
CA ALA A 36 -2.49 -7.70 7.80
C ALA A 36 -1.08 -7.19 8.22
N PRO A 37 -0.23 -8.06 8.79
CA PRO A 37 1.16 -7.73 9.08
C PRO A 37 1.91 -7.35 7.79
N GLY A 38 2.65 -6.25 7.85
CA GLY A 38 3.50 -5.76 6.78
C GLY A 38 4.98 -6.03 7.02
N MET A 39 5.82 -5.12 6.54
CA MET A 39 7.28 -5.22 6.65
C MET A 39 7.75 -4.85 8.07
N GLN A 40 8.98 -5.19 8.41
CA GLN A 40 9.57 -4.70 9.65
C GLN A 40 9.85 -3.19 9.55
N CYS A 41 9.45 -2.42 10.55
CA CYS A 41 9.78 -1.00 10.65
C CYS A 41 11.27 -0.82 10.95
N ASP A 42 11.98 -0.09 10.09
CA ASP A 42 13.43 0.11 10.24
C ASP A 42 13.83 0.77 11.56
N SER A 43 12.98 1.68 12.07
CA SER A 43 13.22 2.45 13.29
C SER A 43 12.83 1.70 14.57
N CYS A 44 11.71 0.97 14.55
CA CYS A 44 11.15 0.35 15.76
C CYS A 44 11.41 -1.17 15.85
N LYS A 45 11.85 -1.79 14.75
CA LYS A 45 12.02 -3.24 14.60
C LYS A 45 10.75 -4.07 14.85
N THR A 46 9.58 -3.43 14.89
CA THR A 46 8.26 -4.07 14.97
C THR A 46 7.64 -4.24 13.59
N LEU A 47 6.72 -5.19 13.43
CA LEU A 47 5.96 -5.35 12.19
C LEU A 47 5.01 -4.16 12.00
N THR A 48 5.01 -3.59 10.80
CA THR A 48 3.99 -2.63 10.36
C THR A 48 2.67 -3.36 10.11
N SER A 49 1.60 -2.60 9.89
CA SER A 49 0.31 -3.12 9.44
C SER A 49 -0.13 -2.40 8.18
N ILE A 50 -0.73 -3.10 7.23
CA ILE A 50 -1.24 -2.51 6.00
C ILE A 50 -2.43 -1.59 6.32
N ALA A 51 -2.28 -0.30 6.03
CA ALA A 51 -3.25 0.74 6.39
C ALA A 51 -4.11 1.21 5.20
N LYS A 52 -3.61 1.11 3.97
CA LYS A 52 -4.32 1.55 2.76
C LYS A 52 -3.85 0.79 1.52
N ILE A 53 -4.77 0.46 0.63
CA ILE A 53 -4.49 -0.08 -0.71
C ILE A 53 -5.27 0.76 -1.72
N PHE A 54 -4.62 1.20 -2.80
CA PHE A 54 -5.25 2.05 -3.82
C PHE A 54 -4.57 1.93 -5.19
N GLY A 55 -5.33 2.21 -6.24
CA GLY A 55 -4.81 2.39 -7.60
C GLY A 55 -4.51 3.86 -7.89
N GLN A 56 -3.39 4.12 -8.55
CA GLN A 56 -3.02 5.45 -9.06
C GLN A 56 -2.89 5.39 -10.58
N ALA A 57 -3.56 6.29 -11.29
CA ALA A 57 -3.46 6.37 -12.74
C ALA A 57 -2.05 6.82 -13.16
N ILE A 58 -1.53 6.19 -14.22
CA ILE A 58 -0.35 6.66 -14.92
C ILE A 58 -0.81 7.82 -15.82
N GLU A 59 -0.14 8.97 -15.72
CA GLU A 59 -0.38 10.12 -16.61
C GLU A 59 0.26 9.93 -17.99
#